data_AF-A0AA40DXM9-F1
#
_entry.id   AF-A0AA40DXM9-F1
#
_cell.length_a   1.000
_cell.length_b   1.000
_cell.length_c   1.000
_cell.angle_alpha   90.00
_cell.angle_beta   90.00
_cell.angle_gamma   90.00
#
_symmetry.space_group_name_H-M   'P 1'
#
loop_
_entity.id
_entity.type
_entity.pdbx_description
1 polymer ?
#
loop_
_entity_poly.entity_id
_entity_poly.type
_entity_poly.pdbx_seq_one_letter_code
_entity_poly.pdbx_strand_id
1 'polypeptide(L)'
;MFTVSTALRGPSERAAKLARVHIGVTIPLLTITLIPFFARLYVRVWPVWRFGWDDGLIVAGFACAIVDWALLEGEMFMTPQEITIPQTIAAIRLAYLAIPLWGLTMTLVKTSVALTLLRLPLNHGVWKPMLYSILVAQAIYFIGDTVYIFTKCRLLYGAWDFTQTAFCDCTSVYTDMLVSSVGSAINVTTDILLSLAPMFVLWKLRRPRRERILVCCLTGMGLFASGSSIAKAVMVGKWGSAEDPWALAMSIATWTIVEQFVAVLAACGPSLKGPIQRVLGRFGILLTEYGSHISFVTIPPSRGGPPGGAWPRGLRHRYRMLRRGLRLCAKYWLGTGNTM
;
A
#
# COMPACT_ATOMS: atom_id res chain seq x y z
N MET A 1 -23.76 14.19 -15.13
CA MET A 1 -23.28 14.98 -16.29
C MET A 1 -22.72 16.28 -15.72
N PHE A 2 -21.40 16.50 -15.78
CA PHE A 2 -20.81 17.80 -15.43
C PHE A 2 -21.22 18.77 -16.53
N THR A 3 -22.33 19.49 -16.33
CA THR A 3 -22.81 20.47 -17.30
C THR A 3 -21.93 21.70 -17.27
N VAL A 4 -21.81 22.42 -18.39
CA VAL A 4 -21.12 23.71 -18.45
C VAL A 4 -21.65 24.68 -17.37
N SER A 5 -22.94 24.60 -17.05
CA SER A 5 -23.58 25.38 -15.99
C SER A 5 -23.13 25.04 -14.56
N THR A 6 -22.70 23.80 -14.29
CA THR A 6 -22.15 23.40 -12.98
C THR A 6 -20.65 23.65 -12.88
N ALA A 7 -19.91 23.57 -13.99
CA ALA A 7 -18.50 23.96 -14.05
C ALA A 7 -18.30 25.47 -13.80
N LEU A 8 -19.24 26.31 -14.23
CA LEU A 8 -19.18 27.77 -14.06
C LEU A 8 -19.61 28.27 -12.67
N ARG A 9 -20.31 27.47 -11.85
CA ARG A 9 -20.77 27.89 -10.51
C ARG A 9 -19.65 27.99 -9.46
N GLY A 10 -18.43 27.59 -9.80
CA GLY A 10 -17.30 27.57 -8.87
C GLY A 10 -17.49 26.62 -7.67
N PRO A 11 -16.53 26.56 -6.73
CA PRO A 11 -16.58 25.66 -5.59
C PRO A 11 -17.56 26.23 -4.57
N SER A 12 -18.58 25.45 -4.22
CA SER A 12 -19.51 25.83 -3.16
C SER A 12 -18.80 25.95 -1.80
N GLU A 13 -19.46 26.58 -0.83
CA GLU A 13 -18.96 26.59 0.56
C GLU A 13 -18.78 25.16 1.12
N ARG A 14 -19.60 24.21 0.66
CA ARG A 14 -19.49 22.79 1.01
C ARG A 14 -18.23 22.16 0.40
N ALA A 15 -17.93 22.44 -0.86
CA ALA A 15 -16.72 21.98 -1.52
C ALA A 15 -15.46 22.52 -0.84
N ALA A 16 -15.43 23.81 -0.49
CA ALA A 16 -14.32 24.42 0.23
C ALA A 16 -14.13 23.83 1.64
N LYS A 17 -15.21 23.53 2.37
CA LYS A 17 -15.14 22.81 3.66
C LYS A 17 -14.55 21.42 3.48
N LEU A 18 -14.97 20.67 2.45
CA LEU A 18 -14.46 19.34 2.16
C LEU A 18 -12.99 19.35 1.75
N ALA A 19 -12.54 20.35 0.99
CA ALA A 19 -11.11 20.53 0.67
C ALA A 19 -10.26 20.77 1.94
N ARG A 20 -10.76 21.56 2.90
CA ARG A 20 -10.07 21.73 4.20
C ARG A 20 -10.02 20.43 5.01
N VAL A 21 -11.10 19.67 4.99
CA VAL A 21 -11.17 18.34 5.63
C VAL A 21 -10.21 17.37 4.95
N HIS A 22 -10.11 17.41 3.62
CA HIS A 22 -9.16 16.59 2.86
C HIS A 22 -7.75 16.78 3.40
N ILE A 23 -7.23 18.00 3.35
CA ILE A 23 -5.89 18.35 3.84
C ILE A 23 -5.71 17.98 5.31
N GLY A 24 -6.73 18.25 6.14
CA GLY A 24 -6.73 17.92 7.56
C GLY A 24 -6.66 16.43 7.86
N VAL A 25 -7.05 15.56 6.92
CA VAL A 25 -7.01 14.09 7.06
C VAL A 25 -5.79 13.49 6.36
N THR A 26 -5.46 13.96 5.15
CA THR A 26 -4.41 13.37 4.31
C THR A 26 -3.01 13.68 4.82
N ILE A 27 -2.74 14.90 5.29
CA ILE A 27 -1.44 15.26 5.87
C ILE A 27 -1.09 14.39 7.09
N PRO A 28 -1.92 14.28 8.14
CA PRO A 28 -1.56 13.43 9.27
C PRO A 28 -1.46 11.96 8.86
N LEU A 29 -2.33 11.47 7.97
CA LEU A 29 -2.24 10.10 7.47
C LEU A 29 -0.93 9.83 6.72
N LEU A 30 -0.45 10.78 5.91
CA LEU A 30 0.86 10.72 5.27
C LEU A 30 1.97 10.64 6.33
N THR A 31 1.96 11.51 7.35
CA THR A 31 2.98 11.48 8.41
C THR A 31 3.00 10.15 9.17
N ILE A 32 1.83 9.58 9.46
CA ILE A 32 1.69 8.27 10.09
C ILE A 32 2.24 7.17 9.17
N THR A 33 2.06 7.28 7.86
CA THR A 33 2.50 6.30 6.86
C THR A 33 4.01 6.31 6.63
N LEU A 34 4.67 7.47 6.77
CA LEU A 34 6.12 7.58 6.63
C LEU A 34 6.88 6.73 7.66
N ILE A 35 6.41 6.67 8.91
CA ILE A 35 7.07 5.94 10.00
C ILE A 35 7.26 4.44 9.67
N PRO A 36 6.20 3.65 9.41
CA PRO A 36 6.33 2.24 9.08
C PRO A 36 6.96 2.00 7.71
N PHE A 37 6.82 2.94 6.76
CA PHE A 37 7.48 2.86 5.46
C PHE A 37 9.01 2.93 5.61
N PHE A 38 9.54 3.96 6.28
CA PHE A 38 10.96 4.06 6.54
C PHE A 38 11.47 2.96 7.45
N ALA A 39 10.69 2.53 8.44
CA ALA A 39 11.04 1.38 9.27
C ALA A 39 11.17 0.09 8.44
N ARG A 40 10.28 -0.14 7.47
CA ARG A 40 10.38 -1.26 6.53
C ARG A 40 11.67 -1.18 5.72
N LEU A 41 11.98 -0.02 5.14
CA LEU A 41 13.22 0.18 4.37
C LEU A 41 14.47 -0.06 5.22
N TYR A 42 14.49 0.49 6.42
CA TYR A 42 15.60 0.33 7.36
C TYR A 42 15.87 -1.15 7.66
N VAL A 43 14.83 -1.94 7.97
CA VAL A 43 14.97 -3.38 8.28
C VAL A 43 15.44 -4.22 7.09
N ARG A 44 15.15 -3.78 5.86
CA ARG A 44 15.45 -4.50 4.62
C ARG A 44 16.82 -4.16 4.06
N VAL A 45 17.27 -2.92 4.24
CA VAL A 45 18.58 -2.44 3.82
C VAL A 45 19.64 -2.76 4.89
N TRP A 46 19.27 -2.68 6.17
CA TRP A 46 20.20 -2.81 7.30
C TRP A 46 19.63 -3.70 8.42
N PRO A 47 20.44 -4.54 9.10
CA PRO A 47 21.90 -4.74 9.00
C PRO A 47 22.34 -5.75 7.91
N VAL A 48 21.42 -6.46 7.26
CA VAL A 48 21.73 -7.40 6.16
C VAL A 48 20.89 -7.01 4.97
N TRP A 49 21.54 -6.75 3.83
CA TRP A 49 20.86 -6.38 2.59
C TRP A 49 19.95 -7.51 2.11
N ARG A 50 18.64 -7.27 2.17
CA ARG A 50 17.58 -8.21 1.76
C ARG A 50 16.53 -7.52 0.90
N PHE A 51 16.97 -6.52 0.15
CA PHE A 51 16.12 -5.78 -0.76
C PHE A 51 15.58 -6.73 -1.83
N GLY A 52 14.27 -6.96 -1.80
CA GLY A 52 13.59 -7.79 -2.77
C GLY A 52 12.76 -6.98 -3.76
N TRP A 53 12.28 -7.64 -4.81
CA TRP A 53 11.32 -7.03 -5.76
C TRP A 53 10.07 -6.46 -5.08
N ASP A 54 9.59 -7.09 -4.00
CA ASP A 54 8.50 -6.58 -3.16
C ASP A 54 8.83 -5.21 -2.53
N ASP A 55 10.07 -5.01 -2.08
CA ASP A 55 10.51 -3.75 -1.48
C ASP A 55 10.69 -2.65 -2.55
N GLY A 56 11.12 -3.01 -3.76
CA GLY A 56 11.16 -2.06 -4.88
C GLY A 56 9.77 -1.61 -5.33
N LEU A 57 8.81 -2.54 -5.40
CA LEU A 57 7.44 -2.26 -5.81
C LEU A 57 6.71 -1.37 -4.79
N ILE A 58 6.90 -1.57 -3.48
CA ILE A 58 6.29 -0.70 -2.47
C ILE A 58 6.89 0.70 -2.49
N VAL A 59 8.19 0.84 -2.77
CA VAL A 59 8.83 2.16 -2.94
C VAL A 59 8.28 2.89 -4.15
N ALA A 60 8.19 2.21 -5.29
CA ALA A 60 7.61 2.77 -6.51
C ALA A 60 6.13 3.14 -6.30
N GLY A 61 5.36 2.26 -5.66
CA GLY A 61 3.95 2.51 -5.33
C GLY A 61 3.77 3.70 -4.41
N PHE A 62 4.58 3.82 -3.34
CA PHE A 62 4.51 4.96 -2.43
C PHE A 62 4.93 6.27 -3.11
N ALA A 63 5.93 6.25 -3.99
CA ALA A 63 6.30 7.42 -4.79
C ALA A 63 5.15 7.86 -5.70
N CYS A 64 4.47 6.91 -6.36
CA CYS A 64 3.28 7.21 -7.17
C CYS A 64 2.14 7.77 -6.31
N ALA A 65 1.92 7.26 -5.10
CA ALA A 65 0.94 7.77 -4.16
C ALA A 65 1.22 9.23 -3.76
N ILE A 66 2.49 9.59 -3.56
CA ILE A 66 2.89 10.98 -3.25
C ILE A 66 2.63 11.90 -4.44
N VAL A 67 2.94 11.45 -5.66
CA VAL A 67 2.67 12.23 -6.88
C VAL A 67 1.16 12.41 -7.07
N ASP A 68 0.38 11.33 -6.87
CA ASP A 68 -1.08 11.36 -6.93
C ASP A 68 -1.67 12.34 -5.92
N TRP A 69 -1.22 12.26 -4.66
CA TRP A 69 -1.59 13.21 -3.62
C TRP A 69 -1.26 14.65 -4.01
N ALA A 70 -0.06 14.92 -4.53
CA ALA A 70 0.33 16.26 -4.95
C ALA A 70 -0.52 16.81 -6.11
N LEU A 71 -0.94 15.95 -7.06
CA LEU A 71 -1.86 16.36 -8.14
C LEU A 71 -3.25 16.67 -7.61
N LEU A 72 -3.77 15.86 -6.70
CA LEU A 72 -5.07 16.06 -6.08
C LEU A 72 -5.10 17.28 -5.15
N GLU A 73 -3.99 17.66 -4.53
CA GLU A 73 -3.90 18.95 -3.81
C GLU A 73 -3.95 20.14 -4.79
N GLY A 74 -3.42 19.99 -6.00
CA GLY A 74 -3.37 21.03 -7.03
C GLY A 74 -4.73 21.36 -7.67
N GLU A 75 -5.73 20.47 -7.57
CA GLU A 75 -7.10 20.73 -8.06
C GLU A 75 -7.99 21.44 -7.02
N MET A 76 -7.57 21.54 -5.76
CA MET A 76 -8.46 21.98 -4.67
C MET A 76 -8.51 23.51 -4.51
N PHE A 77 -9.72 24.03 -4.37
CA PHE A 77 -9.96 25.43 -4.02
C PHE A 77 -10.44 25.54 -2.56
N MET A 78 -9.64 26.22 -1.74
CA MET A 78 -9.83 26.31 -0.28
C MET A 78 -10.79 27.42 0.16
N THR A 79 -11.15 28.30 -0.78
CA THR A 79 -12.01 29.46 -0.60
C THR A 79 -13.15 29.42 -1.62
N PRO A 80 -14.39 29.69 -1.20
CA PRO A 80 -15.48 29.85 -2.15
C PRO A 80 -15.22 31.12 -2.97
N GLN A 81 -14.90 30.95 -4.24
CA GLN A 81 -14.67 32.04 -5.18
C GLN A 81 -15.13 31.63 -6.57
N GLU A 82 -15.55 32.60 -7.38
CA GLU A 82 -15.78 32.35 -8.80
C GLU A 82 -14.44 32.01 -9.46
N ILE A 83 -14.40 30.87 -10.16
CA ILE A 83 -13.19 30.35 -10.78
C ILE A 83 -13.25 30.67 -12.28
N THR A 84 -12.12 31.07 -12.86
CA THR A 84 -12.07 31.28 -14.31
C THR A 84 -12.09 29.92 -15.02
N ILE A 85 -12.72 29.84 -16.20
CA ILE A 85 -12.72 28.65 -17.07
C ILE A 85 -11.34 27.96 -17.20
N PRO A 86 -10.22 28.65 -17.48
CA PRO A 86 -8.90 28.01 -17.57
C PRO A 86 -8.44 27.34 -16.28
N GLN A 87 -8.79 27.89 -15.11
CA GLN A 87 -8.46 27.29 -13.81
C GLN A 87 -9.29 26.02 -13.59
N THR A 88 -10.57 26.02 -13.96
CA THR A 88 -11.42 24.83 -13.90
C THR A 88 -10.91 23.72 -14.82
N ILE A 89 -10.51 24.04 -16.05
CA ILE A 89 -9.93 23.07 -16.99
C ILE A 89 -8.62 22.50 -16.43
N ALA A 90 -7.77 23.33 -15.82
CA ALA A 90 -6.53 22.88 -15.20
C ALA A 90 -6.80 21.92 -14.03
N ALA A 91 -7.76 22.23 -13.15
CA ALA A 91 -8.15 21.37 -12.04
C ALA A 91 -8.67 20.01 -12.53
N ILE A 92 -9.60 19.99 -13.49
CA ILE A 92 -10.12 18.74 -14.07
C ILE A 92 -9.01 17.94 -14.75
N ARG A 93 -8.05 18.60 -15.39
CA ARG A 93 -6.89 17.94 -15.99
C ARG A 93 -6.00 17.26 -14.94
N LEU A 94 -5.75 17.91 -13.81
CA LEU A 94 -5.00 17.31 -12.69
C LEU A 94 -5.75 16.11 -12.11
N ALA A 95 -7.05 16.25 -11.85
CA ALA A 95 -7.95 15.17 -11.43
C ALA A 95 -7.86 13.96 -12.36
N TYR A 96 -7.85 14.22 -13.66
CA TYR A 96 -7.86 13.19 -14.67
C TYR A 96 -6.51 12.46 -14.78
N LEU A 97 -5.40 13.17 -14.58
CA LEU A 97 -4.05 12.58 -14.53
C LEU A 97 -3.80 11.79 -13.23
N ALA A 98 -4.52 12.10 -12.16
CA ALA A 98 -4.47 11.36 -10.89
C ALA A 98 -5.03 9.92 -11.03
N ILE A 99 -6.07 9.71 -11.85
CA ILE A 99 -6.72 8.39 -12.02
C ILE A 99 -5.73 7.24 -12.36
N PRO A 100 -4.90 7.33 -13.43
CA PRO A 100 -3.95 6.26 -13.74
C PRO A 100 -2.84 6.12 -12.69
N LEU A 101 -2.45 7.20 -12.01
CA LEU A 101 -1.47 7.15 -10.92
C LEU A 101 -2.03 6.41 -9.69
N TRP A 102 -3.31 6.60 -9.39
CA TRP A 102 -4.00 5.82 -8.39
C TRP A 102 -4.02 4.33 -8.73
N GLY A 103 -4.39 3.99 -9.97
CA GLY A 103 -4.38 2.61 -10.45
C GLY A 103 -2.99 1.97 -10.36
N LEU A 104 -1.95 2.70 -10.78
CA LEU A 104 -0.57 2.26 -10.71
C LEU A 104 -0.12 2.04 -9.25
N THR A 105 -0.44 2.98 -8.35
CA THR A 105 -0.16 2.87 -6.92
C THR A 105 -0.77 1.60 -6.34
N MET A 106 -2.06 1.37 -6.56
CA MET A 106 -2.77 0.22 -6.02
C MET A 106 -2.20 -1.10 -6.54
N THR A 107 -1.88 -1.18 -7.83
CA THR A 107 -1.29 -2.40 -8.40
C THR A 107 0.10 -2.67 -7.85
N LEU A 108 0.97 -1.67 -7.74
CA LEU A 108 2.31 -1.81 -7.18
C LEU A 108 2.28 -2.22 -5.69
N VAL A 109 1.39 -1.62 -4.90
CA VAL A 109 1.22 -1.96 -3.48
C VAL A 109 0.69 -3.39 -3.32
N LYS A 110 -0.38 -3.76 -4.04
CA LYS A 110 -0.98 -5.11 -3.96
C LYS A 110 -0.03 -6.19 -4.46
N THR A 111 0.71 -5.93 -5.53
CA THR A 111 1.72 -6.86 -6.05
C THR A 111 2.86 -7.05 -5.05
N SER A 112 3.33 -5.99 -4.39
CA SER A 112 4.30 -6.09 -3.28
C SER A 112 3.80 -6.97 -2.13
N VAL A 113 2.54 -6.80 -1.71
CA VAL A 113 1.92 -7.62 -0.66
C VAL A 113 1.80 -9.07 -1.10
N ALA A 114 1.29 -9.34 -2.28
CA ALA A 114 1.14 -10.69 -2.81
C ALA A 114 2.49 -11.41 -2.95
N LEU A 115 3.55 -10.72 -3.41
CA LEU A 115 4.91 -11.27 -3.45
C LEU A 115 5.48 -11.52 -2.05
N THR A 116 5.21 -10.63 -1.10
CA THR A 116 5.58 -10.84 0.30
C THR A 116 4.89 -12.11 0.84
N LEU A 117 3.61 -12.32 0.53
CA LEU A 117 2.83 -13.49 0.90
C LEU A 117 3.27 -14.79 0.21
N LEU A 118 3.73 -14.71 -1.05
CA LEU A 118 4.27 -15.85 -1.80
C LEU A 118 5.60 -16.37 -1.24
N ARG A 119 6.39 -15.51 -0.57
CA ARG A 119 7.64 -15.91 0.09
C ARG A 119 7.42 -16.72 1.37
N LEU A 120 6.23 -16.68 1.95
CA LEU A 120 5.94 -17.49 3.13
C LEU A 120 5.95 -18.98 2.73
N PRO A 121 6.65 -19.85 3.46
CA PRO A 121 6.73 -21.29 3.18
C PRO A 121 5.43 -21.99 3.59
N LEU A 122 4.32 -21.64 2.94
CA LEU A 122 3.00 -22.22 3.16
C LEU A 122 2.76 -23.33 2.14
N ASN A 123 2.57 -24.56 2.64
CA ASN A 123 2.48 -25.77 1.82
C ASN A 123 1.03 -26.12 1.41
N HIS A 124 0.12 -25.13 1.36
CA HIS A 124 -1.26 -25.35 0.96
C HIS A 124 -1.41 -25.18 -0.56
N GLY A 125 -1.80 -26.23 -1.27
CA GLY A 125 -1.88 -26.25 -2.74
C GLY A 125 -2.75 -25.15 -3.37
N VAL A 126 -3.72 -24.61 -2.64
CA VAL A 126 -4.62 -23.54 -3.11
C VAL A 126 -4.04 -22.12 -2.91
N TRP A 127 -3.07 -21.95 -2.01
CA TRP A 127 -2.53 -20.63 -1.64
C TRP A 127 -1.81 -19.91 -2.77
N LYS A 128 -0.84 -20.61 -3.38
CA LYS A 128 -0.04 -20.06 -4.49
C LYS A 128 -0.90 -19.71 -5.71
N PRO A 129 -1.77 -20.61 -6.24
CA PRO A 129 -2.60 -20.26 -7.40
C PRO A 129 -3.56 -19.10 -7.09
N MET A 130 -4.10 -18.99 -5.87
CA MET A 130 -4.93 -17.86 -5.47
C MET A 130 -4.16 -16.53 -5.50
N LEU A 131 -2.91 -16.49 -5.01
CA LEU A 131 -2.11 -15.26 -5.06
C LEU A 131 -1.70 -14.89 -6.49
N TYR A 132 -1.36 -15.87 -7.32
CA TYR A 132 -1.09 -15.62 -8.74
C TYR A 132 -2.32 -15.14 -9.50
N SER A 133 -3.52 -15.66 -9.20
CA SER A 133 -4.75 -15.18 -9.84
C SER A 133 -5.05 -13.72 -9.47
N ILE A 134 -4.82 -13.32 -8.21
CA ILE A 134 -4.93 -11.92 -7.78
C ILE A 134 -3.94 -11.04 -8.55
N LEU A 135 -2.67 -11.46 -8.67
CA LEU A 135 -1.65 -10.72 -9.43
C LEU A 135 -2.05 -10.49 -10.89
N VAL A 136 -2.51 -11.56 -11.56
CA VAL A 136 -2.93 -11.51 -12.96
C VAL A 136 -4.17 -10.65 -13.13
N ALA A 137 -5.19 -10.83 -12.28
CA ALA A 137 -6.42 -10.04 -12.33
C ALA A 137 -6.14 -8.54 -12.15
N GLN A 138 -5.26 -8.18 -11.20
CA GLN A 138 -4.90 -6.79 -10.94
C GLN A 138 -4.13 -6.17 -12.11
N ALA A 139 -3.21 -6.93 -12.73
CA ALA A 139 -2.44 -6.47 -13.88
C ALA A 139 -3.34 -6.25 -15.11
N ILE A 140 -4.23 -7.20 -15.41
CA ILE A 140 -5.20 -7.08 -16.50
C ILE A 140 -6.11 -5.88 -16.29
N TYR A 141 -6.64 -5.72 -15.07
CA TYR A 141 -7.51 -4.59 -14.75
C TYR A 141 -6.79 -3.26 -14.95
N PHE A 142 -5.58 -3.09 -14.43
CA PHE A 142 -4.82 -1.84 -14.56
C PHE A 142 -4.48 -1.50 -16.01
N ILE A 143 -4.03 -2.48 -16.79
CA ILE A 143 -3.73 -2.27 -18.21
C ILE A 143 -5.01 -1.88 -18.95
N GLY A 144 -6.12 -2.59 -18.69
CA GLY A 144 -7.41 -2.31 -19.30
C GLY A 144 -7.95 -0.92 -18.94
N ASP A 145 -7.89 -0.54 -17.66
CA ASP A 145 -8.33 0.77 -17.16
C ASP A 145 -7.47 1.90 -17.72
N THR A 146 -6.15 1.73 -17.76
CA THR A 146 -5.22 2.72 -18.34
C THR A 146 -5.51 2.92 -19.83
N VAL A 147 -5.63 1.83 -20.59
CA VAL A 147 -5.96 1.91 -22.03
C VAL A 147 -7.31 2.60 -22.20
N TYR A 148 -8.33 2.19 -21.43
CA TYR A 148 -9.66 2.79 -21.49
C TYR A 148 -9.61 4.30 -21.24
N ILE A 149 -8.92 4.75 -20.19
CA ILE A 149 -8.78 6.17 -19.87
C ILE A 149 -8.20 6.92 -21.07
N PHE A 150 -7.12 6.45 -21.67
CA PHE A 150 -6.50 7.14 -22.81
C PHE A 150 -7.31 7.06 -24.11
N THR A 151 -8.14 6.04 -24.29
CA THR A 151 -8.95 5.84 -25.51
C THR A 151 -10.43 6.24 -25.36
N LYS A 152 -10.86 6.73 -24.20
CA LYS A 152 -12.28 7.05 -23.94
C LYS A 152 -12.85 8.14 -24.86
N CYS A 153 -11.98 9.03 -25.34
CA CYS A 153 -12.33 10.10 -26.28
C CYS A 153 -11.43 10.00 -27.51
N ARG A 154 -11.98 10.30 -28.70
CA ARG A 154 -11.20 10.34 -29.94
C ARG A 154 -10.03 11.33 -29.87
N LEU A 155 -10.22 12.44 -29.18
CA LEU A 155 -9.20 13.43 -28.88
C LEU A 155 -9.05 13.53 -27.36
N LEU A 156 -7.85 13.26 -26.87
CA LEU A 156 -7.57 13.18 -25.44
C LEU A 156 -7.88 14.49 -24.69
N TYR A 157 -7.71 15.66 -25.32
CA TYR A 157 -8.05 16.93 -24.67
C TYR A 157 -9.55 17.06 -24.36
N GLY A 158 -10.43 16.40 -25.12
CA GLY A 158 -11.87 16.36 -24.86
C GLY A 158 -12.23 15.64 -23.56
N ALA A 159 -11.28 14.91 -22.95
CA ALA A 159 -11.48 14.24 -21.68
C ALA A 159 -11.56 15.19 -20.47
N TRP A 160 -10.91 16.36 -20.55
CA TRP A 160 -10.82 17.34 -19.46
C TRP A 160 -11.27 18.76 -19.87
N ASP A 161 -11.21 19.10 -21.16
CA ASP A 161 -11.70 20.37 -21.67
C ASP A 161 -13.18 20.28 -22.02
N PHE A 162 -14.04 20.62 -21.05
CA PHE A 162 -15.49 20.61 -21.22
C PHE A 162 -15.98 21.62 -22.26
N THR A 163 -15.20 22.65 -22.61
CA THR A 163 -15.60 23.66 -23.60
C THR A 163 -15.57 23.13 -25.04
N GLN A 164 -14.79 22.07 -25.29
CA GLN A 164 -14.64 21.45 -26.60
C GLN A 164 -15.38 20.12 -26.75
N THR A 165 -16.14 19.71 -25.73
CA THR A 165 -16.85 18.42 -25.70
C THR A 165 -17.83 18.22 -26.85
N ALA A 166 -18.45 19.28 -27.37
CA ALA A 166 -19.34 19.19 -28.53
C ALA A 166 -18.65 18.72 -29.82
N PHE A 167 -17.32 18.84 -29.90
CA PHE A 167 -16.51 18.46 -31.05
C PHE A 167 -15.73 17.16 -30.83
N CYS A 168 -15.88 16.52 -29.67
CA CYS A 168 -15.18 15.29 -29.31
C CYS A 168 -16.15 14.15 -29.08
N ASP A 169 -16.07 13.12 -29.93
CA ASP A 169 -16.75 11.84 -29.68
C ASP A 169 -16.08 11.14 -28.49
N CYS A 170 -16.78 11.08 -27.36
CA CYS A 170 -16.38 10.38 -26.14
C CYS A 170 -17.37 9.25 -25.83
N THR A 171 -16.91 8.24 -25.10
CA THR A 171 -17.74 7.12 -24.62
C THR A 171 -18.90 7.60 -23.76
N SER A 172 -19.97 6.81 -23.75
CA SER A 172 -21.17 7.14 -22.99
C SER A 172 -20.91 7.08 -21.47
N VAL A 173 -21.62 7.92 -20.71
CA VAL A 173 -21.58 7.91 -19.23
C VAL A 173 -21.93 6.53 -18.67
N TYR A 174 -22.81 5.78 -19.34
CA TYR A 174 -23.15 4.42 -18.94
C TYR A 174 -21.93 3.48 -19.02
N THR A 175 -21.12 3.59 -20.07
CA THR A 175 -19.88 2.84 -20.23
C THR A 175 -18.88 3.18 -19.11
N ASP A 176 -18.73 4.47 -18.78
CA ASP A 176 -17.85 4.91 -17.69
C ASP A 176 -18.29 4.33 -16.33
N MET A 177 -19.59 4.31 -16.07
CA MET A 177 -20.14 3.73 -14.83
C MET A 177 -19.93 2.22 -14.77
N LEU A 178 -20.11 1.51 -15.87
CA LEU A 178 -19.87 0.06 -15.93
C LEU A 178 -18.40 -0.28 -15.65
N VAL A 179 -17.46 0.37 -16.35
CA VAL A 179 -16.02 0.13 -16.17
C VAL A 179 -15.59 0.44 -14.73
N SER A 180 -16.05 1.57 -14.19
CA SER A 180 -15.76 1.98 -12.81
C SER A 180 -16.34 0.99 -11.77
N SER A 181 -17.53 0.45 -12.01
CA SER A 181 -18.19 -0.51 -11.11
C SER A 181 -17.47 -1.86 -11.09
N VAL A 182 -17.10 -2.38 -12.26
CA VAL A 182 -16.32 -3.62 -12.39
C VAL A 182 -14.96 -3.45 -11.72
N GLY A 183 -14.28 -2.33 -11.99
CA GLY A 183 -12.99 -2.02 -11.38
C GLY A 183 -13.05 -1.93 -9.86
N SER A 184 -14.08 -1.26 -9.34
CA SER A 184 -14.32 -1.16 -7.89
C SER A 184 -14.55 -2.54 -7.26
N ALA A 185 -15.33 -3.41 -7.92
CA ALA A 185 -15.59 -4.76 -7.42
C ALA A 185 -14.31 -5.60 -7.37
N ILE A 186 -13.47 -5.56 -8.42
CA ILE A 186 -12.17 -6.25 -8.45
C ILE A 186 -11.27 -5.72 -7.33
N ASN A 187 -11.20 -4.40 -7.18
CA ASN A 187 -10.35 -3.75 -6.21
C ASN A 187 -10.75 -4.11 -4.77
N VAL A 188 -12.04 -4.05 -4.43
CA VAL A 188 -12.57 -4.44 -3.11
C VAL A 188 -12.34 -5.94 -2.85
N THR A 189 -12.62 -6.79 -3.85
CA THR A 189 -12.47 -8.25 -3.70
C THR A 189 -11.01 -8.61 -3.43
N THR A 190 -10.07 -8.00 -4.15
CA THR A 190 -8.63 -8.24 -3.95
C THR A 190 -8.15 -7.72 -2.59
N ASP A 191 -8.66 -6.59 -2.10
CA ASP A 191 -8.35 -6.08 -0.75
C ASP A 191 -8.80 -7.05 0.35
N ILE A 192 -10.02 -7.56 0.24
CA ILE A 192 -10.57 -8.53 1.20
C ILE A 192 -9.77 -9.84 1.15
N LEU A 193 -9.46 -10.35 -0.04
CA LEU A 193 -8.67 -11.57 -0.18
C LEU A 193 -7.27 -11.42 0.41
N LEU A 194 -6.56 -10.32 0.11
CA LEU A 194 -5.21 -10.08 0.62
C LEU A 194 -5.18 -9.81 2.13
N SER A 195 -6.20 -9.14 2.69
CA SER A 195 -6.30 -8.86 4.12
C SER A 195 -6.63 -10.10 4.96
N LEU A 196 -7.48 -11.00 4.44
CA LEU A 196 -7.84 -12.26 5.10
C LEU A 196 -6.79 -13.35 4.92
N ALA A 197 -5.98 -13.28 3.85
CA ALA A 197 -4.91 -14.23 3.56
C ALA A 197 -4.01 -14.57 4.78
N PRO A 198 -3.42 -13.61 5.51
CA PRO A 198 -2.61 -13.91 6.69
C PRO A 198 -3.43 -14.49 7.87
N MET A 199 -4.71 -14.13 7.99
CA MET A 199 -5.58 -14.61 9.07
C MET A 199 -5.85 -16.12 8.93
N PHE A 200 -6.20 -16.58 7.72
CA PHE A 200 -6.43 -18.01 7.45
C PHE A 200 -5.19 -18.87 7.73
N VAL A 201 -4.01 -18.35 7.37
CA VAL A 201 -2.73 -19.01 7.62
C VAL A 201 -2.47 -19.18 9.12
N LEU A 202 -2.71 -18.13 9.90
CA LEU A 202 -2.43 -18.15 11.33
C LEU A 202 -3.46 -18.91 12.14
N TRP A 203 -4.70 -19.02 11.68
CA TRP A 203 -5.70 -19.84 12.38
C TRP A 203 -5.33 -21.32 12.41
N LYS A 204 -4.66 -21.82 11.37
CA LYS A 204 -4.13 -23.19 11.36
C LYS A 204 -2.88 -23.37 12.22
N LEU A 205 -2.16 -22.29 12.52
CA LEU A 205 -0.86 -22.34 13.20
C LEU A 205 -1.03 -21.84 14.64
N ARG A 206 -0.89 -22.71 15.65
CA ARG A 206 -1.02 -22.35 17.08
C ARG A 206 0.05 -21.33 17.51
N ARG A 207 -0.19 -20.04 17.23
CA ARG A 207 0.68 -18.91 17.58
C ARG A 207 0.30 -18.30 18.94
N PRO A 208 1.26 -17.74 19.68
CA PRO A 208 0.99 -17.08 20.96
C PRO A 208 0.03 -15.89 20.77
N ARG A 209 -0.81 -15.61 21.79
CA ARG A 209 -1.86 -14.56 21.76
C ARG A 209 -1.34 -13.19 21.29
N ARG A 210 -0.10 -12.87 21.61
CA ARG A 210 0.59 -11.63 21.27
C ARG A 210 0.85 -11.45 19.77
N GLU A 211 1.25 -12.52 19.07
CA GLU A 211 1.40 -12.52 17.61
C GLU A 211 0.05 -12.45 16.90
N ARG A 212 -0.98 -13.05 17.50
CA ARG A 212 -2.35 -12.99 17.02
C ARG A 212 -2.91 -11.56 17.04
N ILE A 213 -2.64 -10.78 18.10
CA ILE A 213 -3.05 -9.37 18.18
C ILE A 213 -2.43 -8.56 17.05
N LEU A 214 -1.11 -8.68 16.81
CA LEU A 214 -0.45 -7.96 15.72
C LEU A 214 -1.09 -8.25 14.38
N VAL A 215 -1.41 -9.51 14.10
CA VAL A 215 -2.01 -9.86 12.81
C VAL A 215 -3.48 -9.43 12.73
N CYS A 216 -4.22 -9.45 13.83
CA CYS A 216 -5.54 -8.82 13.88
C CYS A 216 -5.46 -7.33 13.54
N CYS A 217 -4.45 -6.60 14.04
CA CYS A 217 -4.25 -5.19 13.65
C CYS A 217 -3.91 -5.06 12.16
N LEU A 218 -3.04 -5.92 11.61
CA LEU A 218 -2.68 -5.90 10.18
C LEU A 218 -3.88 -6.19 9.27
N THR A 219 -4.66 -7.23 9.58
CA THR A 219 -5.88 -7.55 8.85
C THR A 219 -6.92 -6.45 9.01
N GLY A 220 -7.02 -5.84 10.20
CA GLY A 220 -7.89 -4.69 10.45
C GLY A 220 -7.59 -3.49 9.54
N MET A 221 -6.31 -3.16 9.32
CA MET A 221 -5.92 -2.11 8.37
C MET A 221 -6.32 -2.46 6.92
N GLY A 222 -6.14 -3.72 6.51
CA GLY A 222 -6.58 -4.16 5.18
C GLY A 222 -8.10 -4.13 4.99
N LEU A 223 -8.86 -4.48 6.03
CA LEU A 223 -10.33 -4.34 6.02
C LEU A 223 -10.76 -2.86 6.01
N PHE A 224 -10.05 -1.99 6.73
CA PHE A 224 -10.29 -0.56 6.66
C PHE A 224 -10.05 -0.01 5.24
N ALA A 225 -8.98 -0.46 4.57
CA ALA A 225 -8.74 -0.13 3.15
C ALA A 225 -9.91 -0.57 2.27
N SER A 226 -10.42 -1.80 2.43
CA SER A 226 -11.59 -2.25 1.67
C SER A 226 -12.85 -1.41 1.94
N GLY A 227 -13.03 -0.94 3.18
CA GLY A 227 -14.10 -0.02 3.54
C GLY A 227 -13.99 1.33 2.83
N SER A 228 -12.77 1.89 2.75
CA SER A 228 -12.53 3.10 1.96
C SER A 228 -12.81 2.91 0.47
N SER A 229 -12.42 1.76 -0.09
CA SER A 229 -12.70 1.40 -1.49
C SER A 229 -14.21 1.35 -1.78
N ILE A 230 -15.01 0.79 -0.85
CA ILE A 230 -16.48 0.75 -0.95
C ILE A 230 -17.07 2.16 -0.86
N ALA A 231 -16.64 2.96 0.12
CA ALA A 231 -17.12 4.33 0.28
C ALA A 231 -16.89 5.15 -1.00
N LYS A 232 -15.70 5.03 -1.60
CA LYS A 232 -15.38 5.65 -2.89
C LYS A 232 -16.26 5.14 -4.02
N ALA A 233 -16.45 3.82 -4.15
CA ALA A 233 -17.29 3.22 -5.19
C ALA A 233 -18.73 3.76 -5.15
N VAL A 234 -19.29 3.92 -3.94
CA VAL A 234 -20.62 4.51 -3.74
C VAL A 234 -20.66 5.97 -4.17
N MET A 235 -19.59 6.74 -3.93
CA MET A 235 -19.51 8.15 -4.35
C MET A 235 -19.36 8.30 -5.86
N VAL A 236 -18.53 7.48 -6.49
CA VAL A 236 -18.37 7.44 -7.95
C VAL A 236 -19.70 7.09 -8.63
N GLY A 237 -20.48 6.18 -8.05
CA GLY A 237 -21.83 5.85 -8.53
C GLY A 237 -22.81 7.05 -8.53
N LYS A 238 -22.56 8.08 -7.72
CA LYS A 238 -23.37 9.30 -7.64
C LYS A 238 -22.89 10.43 -8.56
N TRP A 239 -21.77 10.25 -9.27
CA TRP A 239 -21.18 11.29 -10.13
C TRP A 239 -22.14 11.78 -11.23
N GLY A 240 -23.00 10.90 -11.73
CA GLY A 240 -23.98 11.23 -12.77
C GLY A 240 -25.07 12.22 -12.32
N SER A 241 -25.44 12.21 -11.03
CA SER A 241 -26.62 12.87 -10.46
C SER A 241 -26.30 13.85 -9.31
N ALA A 242 -25.03 14.20 -9.14
CA ALA A 242 -24.59 15.07 -8.05
C ALA A 242 -25.09 16.51 -8.21
N GLU A 243 -25.75 17.04 -7.18
CA GLU A 243 -26.15 18.45 -7.10
C GLU A 243 -24.94 19.39 -7.00
N ASP A 244 -23.88 18.95 -6.33
CA ASP A 244 -22.62 19.66 -6.16
C ASP A 244 -21.44 18.78 -6.60
N PRO A 245 -21.04 18.89 -7.87
CA PRO A 245 -20.00 18.05 -8.43
C PRO A 245 -18.61 18.31 -7.84
N TRP A 246 -18.32 19.55 -7.42
CA TRP A 246 -17.06 19.91 -6.75
C TRP A 246 -16.96 19.27 -5.37
N ALA A 247 -18.01 19.34 -4.56
CA ALA A 247 -18.03 18.68 -3.25
C ALA A 247 -17.88 17.16 -3.36
N LEU A 248 -18.50 16.55 -4.37
CA LEU A 248 -18.36 15.12 -4.62
C LEU A 248 -16.93 14.76 -5.04
N ALA A 249 -16.30 15.57 -5.91
CA ALA A 249 -14.91 15.39 -6.33
C ALA A 249 -13.94 15.40 -5.14
N MET A 250 -14.04 16.40 -4.27
CA MET A 250 -13.21 16.50 -3.06
C MET A 250 -13.40 15.29 -2.13
N SER A 251 -14.64 14.78 -2.03
CA SER A 251 -14.94 13.59 -1.22
C SER A 251 -14.29 12.34 -1.82
N ILE A 252 -14.38 12.16 -3.14
CA ILE A 252 -13.74 11.06 -3.87
C ILE A 252 -12.22 11.13 -3.70
N ALA A 253 -11.61 12.30 -3.93
CA ALA A 253 -10.18 12.53 -3.75
C ALA A 253 -9.71 12.15 -2.34
N THR A 254 -10.47 12.53 -1.31
CA THR A 254 -10.17 12.18 0.09
C THR A 254 -10.15 10.67 0.31
N TRP A 255 -11.18 9.96 -0.14
CA TRP A 255 -11.23 8.51 0.02
C TRP A 255 -10.16 7.80 -0.81
N THR A 256 -9.82 8.30 -2.00
CA THR A 256 -8.75 7.77 -2.86
C THR A 256 -7.39 7.82 -2.15
N ILE A 257 -7.03 8.95 -1.54
CA ILE A 257 -5.76 9.08 -0.81
C ILE A 257 -5.75 8.27 0.48
N VAL A 258 -6.86 8.25 1.22
CA VAL A 258 -7.00 7.42 2.42
C VAL A 258 -6.78 5.94 2.06
N GLU A 259 -7.40 5.47 0.99
CA GLU A 259 -7.27 4.09 0.50
C GLU A 259 -5.80 3.76 0.19
N GLN A 260 -5.08 4.62 -0.53
CA GLN A 260 -3.68 4.41 -0.89
C GLN A 260 -2.77 4.34 0.34
N PHE A 261 -2.85 5.32 1.24
CA PHE A 261 -2.00 5.35 2.42
C PHE A 261 -2.29 4.21 3.37
N VAL A 262 -3.56 3.84 3.56
CA VAL A 262 -3.92 2.65 4.35
C VAL A 262 -3.41 1.36 3.68
N ALA A 263 -3.48 1.24 2.36
CA ALA A 263 -2.93 0.10 1.64
C ALA A 263 -1.40 -0.01 1.84
N VAL A 264 -0.68 1.11 1.81
CA VAL A 264 0.77 1.16 2.10
C VAL A 264 1.05 0.80 3.56
N LEU A 265 0.27 1.30 4.51
CA LEU A 265 0.37 0.93 5.94
C LEU A 265 0.21 -0.57 6.14
N ALA A 266 -0.84 -1.15 5.54
CA ALA A 266 -1.09 -2.59 5.58
C ALA A 266 0.06 -3.38 4.96
N ALA A 267 0.62 -2.92 3.83
CA ALA A 267 1.75 -3.55 3.16
C ALA A 267 3.06 -3.51 3.98
N CYS A 268 3.25 -2.48 4.79
CA CYS A 268 4.42 -2.37 5.67
C CYS A 268 4.33 -3.28 6.90
N GLY A 269 3.11 -3.69 7.28
CA GLY A 269 2.81 -4.49 8.46
C GLY A 269 3.69 -5.72 8.70
N PRO A 270 3.82 -6.67 7.76
CA PRO A 270 4.59 -7.89 7.95
C PRO A 270 6.07 -7.65 8.28
N SER A 271 6.66 -6.59 7.70
CA SER A 271 8.07 -6.24 7.93
C SER A 271 8.29 -5.57 9.29
N LEU A 272 7.25 -4.95 9.86
CA LEU A 272 7.30 -4.21 11.11
C LEU A 272 7.22 -5.09 12.37
N LYS A 273 6.80 -6.37 12.21
CA LYS A 273 6.71 -7.34 13.31
C LYS A 273 8.03 -7.47 14.09
N GLY A 274 9.16 -7.55 13.40
CA GLY A 274 10.49 -7.68 14.02
C GLY A 274 10.90 -6.47 14.86
N PRO A 275 10.87 -5.25 14.30
CA PRO A 275 11.09 -4.01 15.05
C PRO A 275 10.19 -3.85 16.27
N ILE A 276 8.87 -4.07 16.11
CA ILE A 276 7.90 -3.95 17.20
C ILE A 276 8.27 -4.91 18.34
N GLN A 277 8.64 -6.15 18.03
CA GLN A 277 9.09 -7.11 19.05
C GLN A 277 10.33 -6.64 19.81
N ARG A 278 11.30 -6.01 19.13
CA ARG A 278 12.51 -5.47 19.78
C ARG A 278 12.19 -4.28 20.68
N VAL A 279 11.32 -3.38 20.23
CA VAL A 279 10.90 -2.21 21.01
C VAL A 279 10.12 -2.64 22.24
N LEU A 280 9.13 -3.53 22.09
CA LEU A 280 8.37 -4.05 23.23
C LEU A 280 9.25 -4.83 24.21
N GLY A 281 10.25 -5.58 23.72
CA GLY A 281 11.25 -6.23 24.55
C GLY A 281 12.08 -5.25 25.40
N ARG A 282 12.42 -4.05 24.87
CA ARG A 282 13.12 -3.00 25.63
C ARG A 282 12.25 -2.40 26.73
N PHE A 283 10.93 -2.35 26.54
CA PHE A 283 9.98 -1.91 27.56
C PHE A 283 9.59 -3.04 28.56
N GLY A 284 10.31 -4.17 28.56
CA GLY A 284 10.03 -5.30 29.46
C GLY A 284 8.86 -6.19 29.03
N ILE A 285 8.24 -5.92 27.89
CA ILE A 285 7.12 -6.70 27.33
C ILE A 285 7.68 -7.73 26.33
N LEU A 286 8.18 -8.86 26.85
CA LEU A 286 8.74 -9.95 26.04
C LEU A 286 7.63 -10.70 25.27
N LEU A 287 7.41 -10.39 23.99
CA LEU A 287 6.34 -11.02 23.20
C LEU A 287 6.50 -12.53 22.96
N THR A 288 7.66 -13.09 23.29
CA THR A 288 8.01 -14.50 23.09
C THR A 288 8.74 -15.03 24.33
N GLU A 289 7.99 -15.70 25.20
CA GLU A 289 8.56 -16.83 25.96
C GLU A 289 8.28 -18.06 25.09
N TYR A 290 9.27 -18.93 24.89
CA TYR A 290 9.25 -20.17 24.08
C TYR A 290 9.87 -20.10 22.67
N GLY A 291 10.95 -20.87 22.51
CA GLY A 291 11.72 -21.04 21.28
C GLY A 291 10.95 -21.75 20.18
N SER A 292 10.38 -20.98 19.24
CA SER A 292 9.96 -21.49 17.95
C SER A 292 10.72 -20.77 16.84
N HIS A 293 11.60 -21.52 16.18
CA HIS A 293 12.35 -21.14 14.98
C HIS A 293 11.43 -20.96 13.75
N ILE A 294 10.42 -20.09 13.83
CA ILE A 294 9.73 -19.60 12.62
C ILE A 294 9.87 -18.10 12.60
N SER A 295 11.06 -17.67 12.20
CA SER A 295 11.26 -16.36 11.60
C SER A 295 10.54 -16.35 10.26
N PHE A 296 9.85 -15.27 9.91
CA PHE A 296 9.35 -14.99 8.54
C PHE A 296 10.49 -14.81 7.51
N VAL A 297 11.71 -15.18 7.91
CA VAL A 297 12.96 -15.20 7.18
C VAL A 297 13.43 -16.64 7.24
N THR A 298 13.30 -17.36 6.13
CA THR A 298 14.04 -18.61 5.96
C THR A 298 15.50 -18.22 5.76
N ILE A 299 16.32 -18.37 6.79
CA ILE A 299 17.76 -18.53 6.60
C ILE A 299 17.88 -19.85 5.82
N PRO A 300 18.40 -19.88 4.59
CA PRO A 300 18.61 -21.15 3.91
C PRO A 300 19.54 -21.98 4.80
N PRO A 301 19.19 -23.21 5.17
CA PRO A 301 20.16 -24.09 5.82
C PRO A 301 21.30 -24.27 4.83
N SER A 302 22.52 -23.92 5.26
CA SER A 302 23.73 -24.30 4.55
C SER A 302 23.67 -25.79 4.27
N ARG A 303 23.63 -26.16 2.99
CA ARG A 303 23.59 -27.53 2.49
C ARG A 303 24.61 -28.41 3.24
N GLY A 304 24.13 -29.52 3.77
CA GLY A 304 24.88 -30.77 3.93
C GLY A 304 25.86 -30.85 5.10
N GLY A 305 25.37 -31.26 6.27
CA GLY A 305 26.19 -31.98 7.25
C GLY A 305 25.58 -33.37 7.47
N PRO A 306 26.32 -34.48 7.25
CA PRO A 306 25.78 -35.81 7.45
C PRO A 306 25.65 -36.14 8.94
N PRO A 307 24.73 -37.05 9.32
CA PRO A 307 24.52 -37.45 10.70
C PRO A 307 25.63 -38.41 11.13
N GLY A 308 26.22 -38.16 12.31
CA GLY A 308 27.05 -39.13 13.03
C GLY A 308 28.36 -39.54 12.33
N GLY A 309 29.46 -38.82 12.59
CA GLY A 309 30.78 -39.25 12.15
C GLY A 309 31.87 -38.25 12.50
N ALA A 310 33.00 -38.74 13.01
CA ALA A 310 34.08 -37.95 13.59
C ALA A 310 34.62 -36.81 12.69
N TRP A 311 34.88 -35.65 13.30
CA TRP A 311 35.49 -34.48 12.63
C TRP A 311 36.95 -34.76 12.20
N PRO A 312 37.32 -34.53 10.92
CA PRO A 312 38.71 -34.60 10.46
C PRO A 312 39.60 -33.61 11.23
N ARG A 313 40.80 -34.06 11.63
CA ARG A 313 41.71 -33.34 12.55
C ARG A 313 42.10 -31.92 12.09
N GLY A 314 42.01 -31.59 10.80
CA GLY A 314 42.36 -30.28 10.24
C GLY A 314 41.35 -29.14 10.47
N LEU A 315 40.03 -29.42 10.51
CA LEU A 315 39.00 -28.37 10.68
C LEU A 315 38.83 -27.90 12.13
N ARG A 316 39.34 -28.68 13.09
CA ARG A 316 39.29 -28.38 14.53
C ARG A 316 40.12 -27.12 14.87
N HIS A 317 41.18 -26.85 14.11
CA HIS A 317 42.06 -25.71 14.37
C HIS A 317 41.46 -24.38 13.89
N ARG A 318 40.82 -24.36 12.69
CA ARG A 318 40.13 -23.16 12.17
C ARG A 318 38.91 -22.78 13.01
N TYR A 319 38.15 -23.76 13.50
CA TYR A 319 36.98 -23.50 14.36
C TYR A 319 37.39 -22.99 15.76
N ARG A 320 38.52 -23.46 16.31
CA ARG A 320 39.08 -22.94 17.57
C ARG A 320 39.62 -21.52 17.43
N MET A 321 40.20 -21.15 16.29
CA MET A 321 40.62 -19.76 16.03
C MET A 321 39.43 -18.81 15.88
N LEU A 322 38.38 -19.20 15.13
CA LEU A 322 37.16 -18.38 14.99
C LEU A 322 36.45 -18.16 16.35
N ARG A 323 36.37 -19.19 17.19
CA ARG A 323 35.82 -19.06 18.56
C ARG A 323 36.70 -18.24 19.52
N ARG A 324 38.00 -18.10 19.25
CA ARG A 324 38.89 -17.22 20.02
C ARG A 324 38.75 -15.76 19.55
N GLY A 325 38.64 -15.53 18.24
CA GLY A 325 38.33 -14.19 17.68
C GLY A 325 36.99 -13.64 18.15
N LEU A 326 35.93 -14.46 18.13
CA LEU A 326 34.60 -14.08 18.64
C LEU A 326 34.58 -13.82 20.16
N ARG A 327 35.42 -14.52 20.95
CA ARG A 327 35.55 -14.25 22.40
C ARG A 327 36.35 -12.99 22.71
N LEU A 328 37.32 -12.63 21.86
CA LEU A 328 38.07 -11.38 21.98
C LEU A 328 37.19 -10.17 21.59
N CYS A 329 36.40 -10.27 20.52
CA CYS A 329 35.41 -9.23 20.18
C CYS A 329 34.31 -9.09 21.24
N ALA A 330 33.86 -10.18 21.86
CA ALA A 330 32.88 -10.11 22.96
C ALA A 330 33.46 -9.45 24.22
N LYS A 331 34.75 -9.64 24.52
CA LYS A 331 35.44 -8.94 25.62
C LYS A 331 35.64 -7.45 25.34
N TYR A 332 35.79 -7.04 24.09
CA TYR A 332 35.91 -5.62 23.70
C TYR A 332 34.56 -4.87 23.72
N TRP A 333 33.44 -5.59 23.62
CA TRP A 333 32.09 -5.01 23.60
C TRP A 333 31.40 -5.03 24.97
N LEU A 334 31.82 -5.91 25.88
CA LEU A 334 31.34 -6.00 27.27
C LEU A 334 32.26 -5.23 28.22
N GLY A 335 32.57 -3.96 27.91
CA GLY A 335 33.36 -3.08 28.75
C GLY A 335 32.74 -2.91 30.15
N THR A 336 33.09 -3.81 31.08
CA THR A 336 33.03 -3.57 32.51
C THR A 336 34.22 -2.69 32.86
N GLY A 337 33.96 -1.39 33.01
CA GLY A 337 34.86 -0.50 33.72
C GLY A 337 34.92 -0.94 35.19
N ASN A 338 36.04 -1.55 35.59
CA ASN A 338 36.42 -1.58 36.99
C ASN A 338 37.02 -0.21 37.32
N THR A 339 36.32 0.53 38.16
CA THR A 339 36.92 1.58 38.99
C THR A 339 37.30 0.94 40.32
N MET A 340 38.54 1.24 40.73
CA MET A 340 39.26 0.86 41.95
C MET A 340 39.80 -0.55 42.05
#